data_AF-A0A6G7KZ53-F1
#
_entry.id   AF-A0A6G7KZ53-F1
#
_cell.length_a   1.000
_cell.length_b   1.000
_cell.length_c   1.000
_cell.angle_alpha   90.00
_cell.angle_beta   90.00
_cell.angle_gamma   90.00
#
_symmetry.space_group_name_H-M   'P 1'
#
loop_
_entity.id
_entity.type
_entity.pdbx_description
1 polymer ?
#
loop_
_entity_poly.entity_id
_entity_poly.type
_entity_poly.pdbx_seq_one_letter_code
_entity_poly.pdbx_strand_id
1 'polypeptide(L)'
;MTIAFQLAVFALIVTSLILLISVPVVFASSDGWSSKKKCCIFWYIIMDWISLSGGYAEFSHLLNFFGIFPIQKYHFIVMNWI
;
A
#
# COMPACT_ATOMS: atom_id res chain seq x y z
N MET A 1 -20.30 20.07 2.86
CA MET A 1 -18.99 19.37 2.86
C MET A 1 -19.06 18.16 3.77
N THR A 2 -19.67 17.07 3.31
CA THR A 2 -19.88 15.84 4.11
C THR A 2 -19.80 14.61 3.23
N ILE A 3 -20.44 14.64 2.05
CA ILE A 3 -20.46 13.50 1.11
C ILE A 3 -19.05 13.04 0.69
N ALA A 4 -18.16 13.96 0.31
CA ALA A 4 -16.81 13.58 -0.13
C ALA A 4 -15.97 12.97 1.00
N PHE A 5 -16.12 13.48 2.22
CA PHE A 5 -15.45 12.95 3.40
C PHE A 5 -16.02 11.58 3.80
N GLN A 6 -17.34 11.42 3.78
CA GLN A 6 -18.00 10.13 4.05
C GLN A 6 -17.61 9.06 3.02
N LEU A 7 -17.50 9.43 1.74
CA LEU A 7 -17.04 8.52 0.69
C LEU A 7 -15.56 8.14 0.85
N ALA A 8 -14.70 9.07 1.25
CA ALA A 8 -13.29 8.78 1.54
C ALA A 8 -13.16 7.81 2.73
N VAL A 9 -13.91 8.03 3.81
CA VAL A 9 -13.92 7.13 4.97
C VAL A 9 -14.49 5.75 4.60
N PHE A 10 -15.54 5.70 3.78
CA PHE A 10 -16.09 4.44 3.28
C PHE A 10 -15.08 3.69 2.41
N ALA A 11 -14.41 4.38 1.48
CA ALA A 11 -13.36 3.81 0.66
C ALA A 11 -12.22 3.26 1.53
N LEU A 12 -11.76 4.02 2.54
CA LEU A 12 -10.72 3.62 3.48
C LEU A 12 -11.07 2.33 4.23
N ILE A 13 -12.31 2.20 4.69
CA ILE A 13 -12.79 1.01 5.40
C ILE A 13 -12.81 -0.21 4.47
N VAL A 14 -13.30 -0.03 3.24
CA VAL A 14 -13.37 -1.10 2.24
C VAL A 14 -11.96 -1.56 1.82
N THR A 15 -11.04 -0.63 1.50
CA THR A 15 -9.65 -1.00 1.18
C THR A 15 -8.94 -1.63 2.36
N SER A 16 -9.20 -1.20 3.60
CA SER A 16 -8.64 -1.81 4.81
C SER A 16 -9.10 -3.26 5.00
N LEU A 17 -10.39 -3.56 4.79
CA LEU A 17 -10.92 -4.93 4.84
C LEU A 17 -10.33 -5.83 3.75
N ILE A 18 -10.20 -5.29 2.53
CA ILE A 18 -9.56 -6.00 1.42
C ILE A 18 -8.09 -6.28 1.75
N LEU A 19 -7.38 -5.34 2.38
CA LEU A 19 -6.00 -5.53 2.84
C LEU A 19 -5.92 -6.65 3.89
N LEU A 20 -6.78 -6.63 4.90
CA LEU A 20 -6.80 -7.62 5.97
C LEU A 20 -7.01 -9.06 5.45
N ILE A 21 -7.81 -9.22 4.40
CA ILE A 21 -8.08 -10.54 3.79
C ILE A 21 -7.02 -10.89 2.74
N SER A 22 -6.54 -9.90 1.97
CA SER A 22 -5.55 -10.14 0.92
C SER A 22 -4.16 -10.46 1.47
N VAL A 23 -3.78 -9.94 2.63
CA VAL A 23 -2.51 -10.28 3.31
C VAL A 23 -2.39 -11.80 3.51
N PRO A 24 -3.24 -12.49 4.31
CA PRO A 24 -3.12 -13.92 4.51
C PRO A 24 -3.34 -14.73 3.23
N VAL A 25 -4.15 -14.26 2.27
CA VAL A 25 -4.35 -14.92 0.97
C VAL A 25 -3.10 -14.88 0.10
N VAL A 26 -2.38 -13.76 0.06
CA VAL A 26 -1.10 -13.64 -0.66
C VAL A 26 -0.01 -14.44 0.04
N PHE A 27 0.02 -14.45 1.38
CA PHE A 27 0.97 -15.25 2.16
C PHE A 27 0.72 -16.76 2.06
N ALA A 28 -0.53 -17.22 1.96
CA ALA A 28 -0.87 -18.63 1.80
C ALA A 28 -0.60 -19.17 0.38
N SER A 29 -0.51 -18.29 -0.62
CA SER A 29 -0.23 -18.68 -2.00
C SER A 29 1.29 -18.76 -2.22
N SER A 30 1.83 -19.97 -2.35
CA SER A 30 3.26 -20.20 -2.65
C SER A 30 3.75 -19.51 -3.95
N ASP A 31 2.82 -19.27 -4.89
CA ASP A 31 3.03 -18.49 -6.12
C ASP A 31 2.55 -17.03 -6.03
N GLY A 32 2.03 -16.60 -4.87
CA GLY A 32 1.37 -15.30 -4.70
C GLY A 32 2.33 -14.12 -4.85
N TRP A 33 3.55 -14.28 -4.33
CA TRP A 33 4.63 -13.29 -4.42
C TRP A 33 5.32 -13.30 -5.80
N SER A 34 5.56 -14.49 -6.36
CA SER A 34 6.22 -14.69 -7.66
C SER A 34 5.32 -14.29 -8.84
N SER A 35 4.01 -14.45 -8.70
CA SER A 35 3.05 -14.04 -9.72
C SER A 35 2.97 -12.52 -9.81
N LYS A 36 3.63 -11.96 -10.84
CA LYS A 36 3.62 -10.51 -11.16
C LYS A 36 2.23 -9.88 -11.07
N LYS A 37 1.16 -10.58 -11.46
CA LYS A 37 -0.20 -10.03 -11.47
C LYS A 37 -0.79 -9.88 -10.05
N LYS A 38 -0.65 -10.90 -9.19
CA LYS A 38 -1.17 -10.87 -7.81
C LYS A 38 -0.34 -9.95 -6.91
N CYS A 39 0.98 -9.92 -7.10
CA CYS A 39 1.86 -9.01 -6.38
C CYS A 39 1.59 -7.54 -6.75
N CYS A 40 1.40 -7.23 -8.04
CA CYS A 40 1.12 -5.86 -8.48
C CYS A 40 -0.24 -5.34 -7.98
N ILE A 41 -1.28 -6.18 -7.95
CA ILE A 41 -2.59 -5.78 -7.41
C ILE A 41 -2.53 -5.49 -5.91
N PHE A 42 -1.78 -6.30 -5.15
CA PHE A 42 -1.58 -6.09 -3.73
C PHE A 42 -0.83 -4.79 -3.45
N TRP A 43 0.18 -4.48 -4.26
CA TRP A 43 0.93 -3.23 -4.13
C TRP A 43 0.12 -1.99 -4.47
N TYR A 44 -0.71 -2.07 -5.51
CA TYR A 44 -1.58 -0.96 -5.88
C TYR A 44 -2.57 -0.62 -4.75
N ILE A 45 -3.22 -1.64 -4.16
CA ILE A 45 -4.17 -1.47 -3.06
C ILE A 45 -3.48 -0.90 -1.82
N ILE A 46 -2.24 -1.33 -1.53
CA ILE A 46 -1.42 -0.78 -0.45
C ILE A 46 -1.12 0.71 -0.67
N MET A 47 -0.69 1.08 -1.86
CA MET A 47 -0.32 2.47 -2.18
C MET A 47 -1.52 3.41 -2.12
N ASP A 48 -2.68 2.94 -2.56
CA ASP A 48 -3.95 3.67 -2.46
C ASP A 48 -4.34 3.87 -0.98
N TRP A 49 -4.25 2.82 -0.17
CA TRP A 49 -4.57 2.88 1.26
C TRP A 49 -3.66 3.83 2.05
N ILE A 50 -2.34 3.84 1.77
CA ILE A 50 -1.39 4.78 2.39
C ILE A 50 -1.70 6.22 2.00
N SER A 51 -2.09 6.43 0.74
CA SER A 51 -2.45 7.75 0.25
C SER A 51 -3.70 8.31 0.91
N LEU A 52 -4.66 7.43 1.18
CA LEU A 52 -5.90 7.78 1.83
C LEU A 52 -5.76 7.93 3.37
N SER A 53 -4.75 7.30 3.98
CA SER A 53 -4.46 7.42 5.41
C SER A 53 -3.51 8.56 5.79
N GLY A 54 -2.75 9.11 4.83
CA GLY A 54 -1.79 10.20 5.07
C GLY A 54 -0.47 9.76 5.72
N GLY A 55 -0.22 8.46 5.84
CA GLY A 55 0.88 7.86 6.63
C GLY A 55 2.14 7.47 5.84
N TYR A 56 2.50 8.19 4.77
CA TYR A 56 3.61 7.81 3.88
C TYR A 56 4.96 7.62 4.61
N ALA A 57 5.24 8.47 5.60
CA ALA A 57 6.49 8.44 6.36
C ALA A 57 6.61 7.13 7.18
N GLU A 58 5.55 6.76 7.89
CA GLU A 58 5.55 5.58 8.77
C GLU A 58 5.56 4.28 7.97
N PHE A 59 4.88 4.25 6.82
CA PHE A 59 4.85 3.07 5.96
C PHE A 59 6.21 2.80 5.29
N SER A 60 6.92 3.85 4.88
CA SER A 60 8.26 3.72 4.29
C SER A 60 9.26 3.07 5.26
N HIS A 61 9.12 3.32 6.56
CA HIS A 61 9.94 2.71 7.60
C HIS A 61 9.64 1.21 7.79
N LEU A 62 8.35 0.83 7.74
CA LEU A 62 7.91 -0.57 7.78
C LEU A 62 8.42 -1.38 6.58
N LEU A 63 8.37 -0.82 5.37
CA LEU A 63 8.91 -1.51 4.19
C LEU A 63 10.42 -1.77 4.27
N ASN A 64 11.15 -0.83 4.85
CA ASN A 64 12.59 -0.95 5.06
C ASN A 64 12.91 -2.04 6.09
N PHE A 65 12.09 -2.15 7.14
CA PHE A 65 12.20 -3.21 8.16
C PHE A 65 11.98 -4.62 7.60
N PHE A 66 11.04 -4.79 6.66
CA PHE A 66 10.80 -6.07 6.01
C PHE A 66 11.79 -6.42 4.88
N GLY A 67 12.71 -5.51 4.52
CA GLY A 67 13.70 -5.74 3.45
C GLY A 67 13.10 -5.88 2.05
N ILE A 68 11.87 -5.41 1.84
CA ILE A 68 11.09 -5.63 0.61
C ILE A 68 11.45 -4.62 -0.50
N PHE A 69 12.02 -3.44 -0.16
CA PHE A 69 12.45 -2.41 -1.11
C PHE A 69 13.71 -1.64 -0.64
N PRO A 70 14.70 -1.38 -1.52
CA PRO A 70 15.75 -0.41 -1.21
C PRO A 70 15.20 1.02 -1.35
N ILE A 71 14.96 1.68 -0.21
CA ILE A 71 14.42 3.06 -0.09
C ILE A 71 15.24 4.14 -0.83
N GLN A 72 16.52 3.89 -1.09
CA GLN A 72 17.46 4.90 -1.61
C GLN A 72 17.05 5.48 -2.98
N LYS A 73 16.27 4.75 -3.79
CA LYS A 73 15.94 5.19 -5.16
C LYS A 73 14.76 6.15 -5.26
N TYR A 74 13.84 6.15 -4.29
CA TYR A 74 12.61 6.96 -4.37
C TYR A 74 12.68 8.28 -3.61
N HIS A 75 13.51 8.36 -2.55
CA HIS A 75 13.81 9.64 -1.91
C HIS A 75 14.41 10.64 -2.92
N PHE A 76 15.26 10.14 -3.83
CA PHE A 76 15.85 10.93 -4.90
C PHE A 76 14.84 11.38 -5.98
N ILE A 77 13.80 10.58 -6.25
CA ILE A 77 12.79 10.88 -7.28
C ILE A 77 11.77 11.92 -6.78
N VAL A 78 11.37 11.84 -5.50
CA VAL A 78 10.42 12.78 -4.90
C VAL A 78 11.07 14.15 -4.64
N MET A 79 12.34 14.19 -4.19
CA MET A 79 13.06 15.45 -3.99
C MET A 79 13.44 16.17 -5.28
N ASN A 80 13.49 15.47 -6.42
CA ASN A 80 13.83 16.07 -7.71
C ASN A 80 12.60 16.50 -8.53
N TRP A 81 11.40 16.41 -7.93
CA TRP A 81 10.12 16.81 -8.52
C TRP A 81 9.39 17.88 -7.67
N ILE A 82 10.06 18.41 -6.65
CA ILE A 82 9.71 19.61 -5.87
C ILE A 82 10.81 20.64 -6.11
#